data_AF-K9SI89-F1
#
_entry.id   AF-K9SI89-F1
#
_cell.length_a   1.000
_cell.length_b   1.000
_cell.length_c   1.000
_cell.angle_alpha   90.00
_cell.angle_beta   90.00
_cell.angle_gamma   90.00
#
_symmetry.space_group_name_H-M   'P 1'
#
loop_
_entity.id
_entity.type
_entity.pdbx_description
1 polymer ?
#
loop_
_entity_poly.entity_id
_entity_poly.type
_entity_poly.pdbx_seq_one_letter_code
_entity_poly.pdbx_strand_id
1 'polypeptide(L)'
;MMISKKIINSDFQSQITSLWTCFLLGTLFHTQLALMPLFHGLEVTHSHTDKVVNLDFVFWFMLLFFALPMLTIALTHFTTARIYRKFHFGLTVIFTVLNFIHLAIDIVIAVPSYQIALMVLLFTIGIGLNVVSWQWLRYGHIVIPKTVVS
;
A
#
# COMPACT_ATOMS: atom_id res chain seq x y z
N MET A 1 20.98 20.84 25.10
CA MET A 1 20.95 20.39 23.70
C MET A 1 19.51 20.46 23.22
N MET A 2 19.16 21.54 22.50
CA MET A 2 17.82 21.78 21.96
C MET A 2 17.51 20.73 20.90
N ILE A 3 16.62 19.80 21.21
CA ILE A 3 15.92 19.03 20.17
C ILE A 3 15.15 20.08 19.38
N SER A 4 15.64 20.38 18.17
CA SER A 4 14.98 21.28 17.24
C SER A 4 13.52 20.85 17.13
N LYS A 5 12.63 21.67 17.71
CA LYS A 5 11.21 21.70 17.37
C LYS A 5 11.14 22.08 15.88
N LYS A 6 11.46 21.12 15.01
CA LYS A 6 10.87 21.11 13.69
C LYS A 6 9.39 20.95 14.00
N ILE A 7 8.67 22.07 13.98
CA ILE A 7 7.22 22.09 13.88
C ILE A 7 6.96 21.45 12.53
N ILE A 8 6.97 20.12 12.49
CA ILE A 8 6.53 19.37 11.34
C ILE A 8 5.02 19.58 11.38
N ASN A 9 4.54 20.60 10.66
CA ASN A 9 3.17 20.61 10.16
C ASN A 9 3.07 19.43 9.17
N SER A 10 3.11 18.20 9.69
CA SER A 10 2.93 16.99 8.90
C SER A 10 1.44 16.83 8.70
N ASP A 11 0.97 17.16 7.51
CA ASP A 11 -0.30 16.68 7.03
C ASP A 11 -0.20 15.16 6.80
N PHE A 12 -0.35 14.40 7.89
CA PHE A 12 -0.29 12.94 7.87
C PHE A 12 -1.34 12.35 6.94
N GLN A 13 -2.53 12.96 6.87
CA GLN A 13 -3.61 12.47 6.03
C GLN A 13 -3.20 12.56 4.56
N SER A 14 -2.70 13.72 4.11
CA SER A 14 -2.19 13.89 2.74
C SER A 14 -1.03 12.95 2.40
N GLN A 15 -0.09 12.75 3.32
CA GLN A 15 1.02 11.80 3.12
C GLN A 15 0.51 10.36 2.98
N ILE A 16 -0.40 9.94 3.87
CA ILE A 16 -1.00 8.61 3.85
C ILE A 16 -1.78 8.38 2.56
N THR A 17 -2.62 9.34 2.14
CA THR A 17 -3.42 9.18 0.92
C THR A 17 -2.57 9.21 -0.34
N SER A 18 -1.50 10.02 -0.38
CA SER A 18 -0.54 10.02 -1.48
C SER A 18 0.18 8.67 -1.60
N LEU A 19 0.67 8.13 -0.48
CA LEU A 19 1.36 6.84 -0.47
C LEU A 19 0.44 5.68 -0.84
N TRP A 20 -0.80 5.64 -0.33
CA TRP A 20 -1.79 4.65 -0.75
C TRP A 20 -2.14 4.78 -2.23
N THR A 21 -2.22 6.00 -2.77
CA THR A 21 -2.47 6.24 -4.19
C THR A 21 -1.33 5.70 -5.05
N CYS A 22 -0.07 6.02 -4.69
CA CYS A 22 1.10 5.48 -5.36
C CYS A 22 1.15 3.94 -5.28
N PHE A 23 0.84 3.37 -4.12
CA PHE A 23 0.78 1.92 -3.94
C PHE A 23 -0.30 1.28 -4.83
N LEU A 24 -1.51 1.85 -4.84
CA LEU A 24 -2.64 1.37 -5.63
C LEU A 24 -2.33 1.44 -7.14
N LEU A 25 -1.81 2.57 -7.61
CA LEU A 25 -1.43 2.75 -9.02
C LEU A 25 -0.29 1.82 -9.42
N GLY A 26 0.73 1.65 -8.57
CA GLY A 26 1.80 0.70 -8.84
C GLY A 26 1.31 -0.74 -8.87
N THR A 27 0.34 -1.10 -8.02
CA THR A 27 -0.28 -2.44 -8.02
C THR A 27 -1.13 -2.66 -9.28
N LEU A 28 -1.88 -1.64 -9.73
CA LEU A 28 -2.59 -1.70 -11.01
C LEU A 28 -1.63 -1.84 -12.19
N PHE A 29 -0.51 -1.11 -12.16
CA PHE A 29 0.50 -1.21 -13.20
C PHE A 29 1.17 -2.59 -13.21
N HIS A 30 1.42 -3.18 -12.04
CA HIS A 30 1.98 -4.54 -11.88
C HIS A 30 1.09 -5.60 -12.56
N THR A 31 -0.22 -5.56 -12.30
CA THR A 31 -1.16 -6.49 -12.93
C THR A 31 -1.24 -6.28 -14.43
N GLN A 32 -1.29 -5.02 -14.90
CA GLN A 32 -1.28 -4.70 -16.33
C GLN A 32 -0.01 -5.20 -17.02
N LEU A 33 1.15 -4.97 -16.40
CA LEU A 33 2.45 -5.38 -16.93
C LEU A 33 2.55 -6.91 -17.06
N ALA A 34 1.95 -7.66 -16.11
CA ALA A 34 1.88 -9.11 -16.16
C ALA A 34 0.97 -9.63 -17.29
N LEU A 35 -0.02 -8.83 -17.71
CA LEU A 35 -0.96 -9.17 -18.78
C LEU A 35 -0.49 -8.71 -20.17
N MET A 36 0.57 -7.88 -20.27
CA MET A 36 1.08 -7.37 -21.54
C MET A 36 1.41 -8.43 -22.61
N PRO A 37 1.89 -9.64 -22.27
CA PRO A 37 2.11 -10.70 -23.26
C PRO A 37 0.85 -11.04 -24.07
N LEU A 38 -0.35 -11.01 -23.47
CA LEU A 38 -1.62 -11.29 -24.17
C LEU A 38 -1.86 -10.35 -25.35
N PHE A 39 -1.48 -9.08 -25.19
CA PHE A 39 -1.65 -8.08 -26.25
C PHE A 39 -0.65 -8.22 -27.39
N HIS A 40 0.35 -9.09 -27.24
CA HIS A 40 1.35 -9.40 -28.26
C HIS A 40 1.17 -10.80 -28.88
N GLY A 41 0.02 -11.44 -28.63
CA GLY A 41 -0.25 -12.81 -29.08
C GLY A 41 0.59 -13.87 -28.39
N LEU A 42 1.24 -13.52 -27.27
CA LEU A 42 1.96 -14.44 -26.41
C LEU A 42 1.01 -14.97 -25.34
N GLU A 43 1.07 -16.27 -25.05
CA GLU A 43 0.34 -16.84 -23.93
C GLU A 43 0.93 -16.31 -22.61
N VAL A 44 0.06 -16.02 -21.63
CA VAL A 44 0.52 -15.86 -20.25
C VAL A 44 0.85 -17.24 -19.75
N THR A 45 1.99 -17.41 -19.08
CA THR A 45 2.40 -18.69 -18.49
C THR A 45 1.24 -19.35 -17.76
N HIS A 46 0.71 -20.43 -18.33
CA HIS A 46 -0.29 -21.26 -17.70
C HIS A 46 0.33 -21.91 -16.47
N SER A 47 0.07 -21.35 -15.29
CA SER A 47 0.36 -22.07 -14.05
C SER A 47 -0.50 -23.34 -14.08
N HIS A 48 0.07 -24.52 -13.88
CA HIS A 48 -0.63 -25.81 -13.84
C HIS A 48 -1.55 -25.95 -12.61
N THR A 49 -2.27 -24.88 -12.27
CA THR A 49 -2.97 -24.68 -10.99
C THR A 49 -4.49 -24.80 -11.13
N ASP A 50 -5.00 -25.04 -12.34
CA ASP A 50 -6.43 -25.16 -12.64
C ASP A 50 -7.14 -26.26 -11.81
N LYS A 51 -6.37 -27.19 -11.23
CA LYS A 51 -6.88 -28.25 -10.33
C LYS A 51 -6.66 -27.99 -8.84
N VAL A 52 -5.90 -26.96 -8.46
CA VAL A 52 -5.40 -26.77 -7.08
C VAL A 52 -5.87 -25.44 -6.46
N VAL A 53 -6.13 -24.41 -7.27
CA VAL A 53 -6.54 -23.08 -6.77
C VAL A 53 -7.97 -22.75 -7.17
N ASN A 54 -8.80 -22.43 -6.18
CA ASN A 54 -10.16 -21.96 -6.38
C ASN A 54 -10.11 -20.51 -6.92
N LEU A 55 -10.50 -20.33 -8.20
CA LEU A 55 -10.45 -19.02 -8.86
C LEU A 55 -11.38 -17.97 -8.22
N ASP A 56 -12.54 -18.38 -7.70
CA ASP A 56 -13.45 -17.46 -7.02
C ASP A 56 -12.78 -16.83 -5.78
N PHE A 57 -12.04 -17.64 -5.01
CA PHE A 57 -11.27 -17.14 -3.87
C PHE A 57 -10.21 -16.12 -4.29
N VAL A 58 -9.51 -16.38 -5.41
CA VAL A 58 -8.51 -15.44 -5.95
C VAL A 58 -9.15 -14.13 -6.37
N PHE A 59 -10.30 -14.17 -7.05
CA PHE A 59 -11.00 -12.95 -7.47
C PHE A 59 -11.53 -12.14 -6.29
N TRP A 60 -12.07 -12.79 -5.25
CA TRP A 60 -12.46 -12.11 -4.02
C TRP A 60 -11.27 -11.49 -3.30
N PHE A 61 -10.14 -12.20 -3.23
CA PHE A 61 -8.92 -11.67 -2.63
C PHE A 61 -8.42 -10.44 -3.41
N MET A 62 -8.41 -10.50 -4.74
CA MET A 62 -8.04 -9.38 -5.60
C MET A 62 -8.97 -8.18 -5.35
N LEU A 63 -10.29 -8.37 -5.35
CA LEU A 63 -11.26 -7.31 -5.06
C LEU A 63 -10.96 -6.65 -3.71
N LEU A 64 -10.75 -7.44 -2.66
CA LEU A 64 -10.45 -6.91 -1.34
C LEU A 64 -9.10 -6.17 -1.31
N PHE A 65 -8.09 -6.70 -1.98
CA PHE A 65 -6.75 -6.12 -2.04
C PHE A 65 -6.73 -4.75 -2.70
N PHE A 66 -7.56 -4.51 -3.72
CA PHE A 66 -7.73 -3.19 -4.36
C PHE A 66 -8.71 -2.29 -3.60
N ALA A 67 -9.81 -2.82 -3.06
CA ALA A 67 -10.83 -2.04 -2.39
C ALA A 67 -10.36 -1.46 -1.04
N LEU A 68 -9.56 -2.20 -0.27
CA LEU A 68 -9.09 -1.73 1.03
C LEU A 68 -8.24 -0.44 0.94
N PRO A 69 -7.23 -0.33 0.06
CA PRO A 69 -6.52 0.93 -0.20
C PRO A 69 -7.45 2.08 -0.65
N MET A 70 -8.45 1.79 -1.49
CA MET A 70 -9.41 2.82 -1.91
C MET A 70 -10.23 3.34 -0.72
N LEU A 71 -10.68 2.43 0.15
CA LEU A 71 -11.41 2.79 1.37
C LEU A 71 -10.53 3.54 2.37
N THR A 72 -9.25 3.17 2.52
CA THR A 72 -8.34 3.92 3.40
C THR A 72 -8.12 5.34 2.88
N ILE A 73 -7.93 5.53 1.57
CA ILE A 73 -7.82 6.86 0.96
C ILE A 73 -9.07 7.69 1.27
N ALA A 74 -10.26 7.15 1.02
CA ALA A 74 -11.51 7.85 1.26
C ALA A 74 -11.68 8.20 2.75
N LEU A 75 -11.58 7.20 3.64
CA LEU A 75 -11.88 7.36 5.07
C LEU A 75 -10.86 8.20 5.83
N THR A 76 -9.58 8.20 5.41
CA THR A 76 -8.50 8.90 6.13
C THR A 76 -8.79 10.39 6.27
N HIS A 77 -9.51 11.00 5.33
CA HIS A 77 -9.89 12.42 5.39
C HIS A 77 -11.06 12.72 6.35
N PHE A 78 -11.93 11.74 6.62
CA PHE A 78 -13.16 11.97 7.38
C PHE A 78 -13.06 11.61 8.86
N THR A 79 -11.97 10.98 9.29
CA THR A 79 -11.81 10.60 10.70
C THR A 79 -10.38 10.75 11.20
N THR A 80 -10.26 11.29 12.42
CA THR A 80 -9.01 11.35 13.17
C THR A 80 -9.07 10.49 14.44
N ALA A 81 -10.09 9.63 14.55
CA ALA A 81 -10.30 8.81 15.73
C ALA A 81 -9.09 7.90 15.99
N ARG A 82 -8.66 7.82 17.26
CA ARG A 82 -7.50 7.00 17.63
C ARG A 82 -7.70 5.52 17.29
N ILE A 83 -8.93 5.02 17.38
CA ILE A 83 -9.25 3.63 17.01
C ILE A 83 -9.05 3.37 15.51
N TYR A 84 -9.46 4.33 14.66
CA TYR A 84 -9.24 4.26 13.22
C TYR A 84 -7.74 4.23 12.90
N ARG A 85 -6.95 5.12 13.52
CA ARG A 85 -5.48 5.13 13.31
C ARG A 85 -4.81 3.81 13.69
N LYS A 86 -5.27 3.14 14.76
CA LYS A 86 -4.76 1.81 15.14
C LYS A 86 -5.08 0.76 14.09
N PHE A 87 -6.34 0.72 13.63
CA PHE A 87 -6.77 -0.19 12.58
C PHE A 87 -6.00 0.05 11.28
N HIS A 88 -5.90 1.32 10.85
CA HIS A 88 -5.15 1.72 9.67
C HIS A 88 -3.69 1.26 9.73
N PHE A 89 -3.00 1.50 10.85
CA PHE A 89 -1.63 1.03 11.02
C PHE A 89 -1.52 -0.51 10.96
N GLY A 90 -2.46 -1.24 11.57
CA GLY A 90 -2.50 -2.70 11.43
C GLY A 90 -2.65 -3.15 9.98
N LEU A 91 -3.51 -2.47 9.22
CA LEU A 91 -3.73 -2.72 7.81
C LEU A 91 -2.46 -2.49 6.96
N THR A 92 -1.71 -1.40 7.20
CA THR A 92 -0.47 -1.15 6.45
C THR A 92 0.59 -2.23 6.70
N VAL A 93 0.66 -2.74 7.94
CA VAL A 93 1.57 -3.84 8.30
C VAL A 93 1.18 -5.11 7.56
N ILE A 94 -0.10 -5.48 7.54
CA ILE A 94 -0.59 -6.65 6.79
C ILE A 94 -0.23 -6.53 5.31
N PHE A 95 -0.50 -5.38 4.69
CA PHE A 95 -0.17 -5.14 3.28
C PHE A 95 1.34 -5.26 3.02
N THR A 96 2.17 -4.77 3.93
CA THR A 96 3.63 -4.88 3.80
C THR A 96 4.11 -6.33 3.88
N VAL A 97 3.55 -7.12 4.80
CA VAL A 97 3.87 -8.56 4.91
C VAL A 97 3.43 -9.32 3.66
N LEU A 98 2.21 -9.07 3.16
CA LEU A 98 1.73 -9.70 1.93
C LEU A 98 2.61 -9.32 0.73
N ASN A 99 3.03 -8.05 0.64
CA ASN A 99 3.88 -7.57 -0.43
C ASN A 99 5.30 -8.16 -0.36
N PHE A 100 5.84 -8.35 0.85
CA PHE A 100 7.10 -9.06 1.04
C PHE A 100 7.01 -10.53 0.60
N ILE A 101 5.95 -11.24 1.02
CA ILE A 101 5.72 -12.62 0.60
C ILE A 101 5.59 -12.70 -0.92
N HIS A 102 4.85 -11.78 -1.54
CA HIS A 102 4.72 -11.72 -3.00
C HIS A 102 6.07 -11.53 -3.69
N LEU A 103 6.86 -10.54 -3.26
CA LEU A 103 8.20 -10.31 -3.80
C LEU A 103 9.12 -11.54 -3.63
N ALA A 104 9.06 -12.21 -2.47
CA ALA A 104 9.84 -13.43 -2.24
C ALA A 104 9.44 -14.55 -3.21
N ILE A 105 8.13 -14.75 -3.44
CA ILE A 105 7.62 -15.72 -4.40
C ILE A 105 8.09 -15.37 -5.82
N ASP A 106 7.99 -14.10 -6.23
CA ASP A 106 8.40 -13.65 -7.57
C ASP A 106 9.89 -13.92 -7.84
N ILE A 107 10.74 -13.75 -6.82
CA ILE A 107 12.17 -14.10 -6.91
C ILE A 107 12.35 -15.61 -7.05
N VAL A 108 11.63 -16.42 -6.26
CA VAL A 108 11.74 -17.89 -6.29
C VAL A 108 11.30 -18.46 -7.64
N ILE A 109 10.24 -17.92 -8.24
CA ILE A 109 9.72 -18.38 -9.53
C ILE A 109 10.39 -17.67 -10.73
N ALA A 110 11.39 -16.82 -10.47
CA ALA A 110 12.18 -16.11 -11.48
C ALA A 110 11.33 -15.30 -12.49
N VAL A 111 10.39 -14.49 -11.97
CA VAL A 111 9.61 -13.54 -12.79
C VAL A 111 10.56 -12.55 -13.49
N PRO A 112 10.22 -12.01 -14.68
CA PRO A 112 11.04 -10.99 -15.34
C PRO A 112 11.48 -9.84 -14.43
N SER A 113 12.72 -9.38 -14.61
CA SER A 113 13.36 -8.39 -13.72
C SER A 113 12.61 -7.08 -13.57
N TYR A 114 11.86 -6.66 -14.60
CA TYR A 114 11.02 -5.47 -14.54
C TYR A 114 9.85 -5.60 -13.55
N GLN A 115 9.29 -6.81 -13.36
CA GLN A 115 8.27 -7.08 -12.34
C GLN A 115 8.90 -7.03 -10.95
N ILE A 116 10.07 -7.67 -10.78
CA ILE A 116 10.80 -7.65 -9.50
C ILE A 116 11.13 -6.21 -9.10
N ALA A 117 11.60 -5.38 -10.05
CA ALA A 117 11.89 -3.97 -9.80
C ALA A 117 10.65 -3.19 -9.32
N LEU A 118 9.51 -3.40 -9.96
CA LEU A 118 8.24 -2.78 -9.55
C LEU A 118 7.78 -3.28 -8.17
N MET A 119 7.93 -4.56 -7.88
CA MET A 119 7.60 -5.15 -6.58
C MET A 119 8.48 -4.59 -5.46
N VAL A 120 9.79 -4.39 -5.70
CA VAL A 120 10.70 -3.73 -4.74
C VAL A 120 10.25 -2.28 -4.48
N LEU A 121 9.85 -1.55 -5.52
CA LEU A 121 9.32 -0.19 -5.38
C LEU A 121 8.04 -0.18 -4.52
N LEU A 122 7.08 -1.06 -4.82
CA LEU A 122 5.84 -1.22 -4.05
C LEU A 122 6.11 -1.59 -2.59
N PHE A 123 7.06 -2.49 -2.35
CA PHE A 123 7.45 -2.89 -0.99
C PHE A 123 8.04 -1.70 -0.22
N THR A 124 8.88 -0.89 -0.87
CA THR A 124 9.45 0.33 -0.29
C THR A 124 8.36 1.36 0.06
N ILE A 125 7.36 1.54 -0.82
CA ILE A 125 6.20 2.39 -0.55
C ILE A 125 5.40 1.84 0.65
N GLY A 126 5.22 0.52 0.75
CA GLY A 126 4.57 -0.13 1.90
C GLY A 126 5.29 0.12 3.22
N ILE A 127 6.62 0.07 3.23
CA ILE A 127 7.44 0.47 4.40
C ILE A 127 7.19 1.96 4.73
N GLY A 128 7.17 2.83 3.72
CA GLY A 128 6.82 4.24 3.90
C GLY A 128 5.45 4.45 4.54
N LEU A 129 4.43 3.71 4.09
CA LEU A 129 3.08 3.71 4.68
C LEU A 129 3.11 3.33 6.16
N ASN A 130 3.88 2.30 6.54
CA ASN A 130 4.02 1.90 7.94
C ASN A 130 4.63 3.01 8.79
N VAL A 131 5.71 3.64 8.30
CA VAL A 131 6.41 4.70 9.01
C VAL A 131 5.48 5.89 9.25
N VAL A 132 4.83 6.39 8.20
CA VAL A 132 3.92 7.54 8.31
C VAL A 132 2.69 7.19 9.16
N SER A 133 2.13 5.98 9.01
CA SER A 133 0.97 5.54 9.81
C SER A 133 1.31 5.39 11.29
N TRP A 134 2.52 4.91 11.60
CA TRP A 134 3.02 4.85 12.98
C TRP A 134 3.18 6.24 13.58
N GLN A 135 3.80 7.17 12.84
CA GLN A 135 3.92 8.57 13.25
C GLN A 135 2.55 9.20 13.46
N TRP A 136 1.60 8.96 12.56
CA TRP A 136 0.23 9.46 12.67
C TRP A 136 -0.49 8.91 13.90
N LEU A 137 -0.33 7.62 14.19
CA LEU A 137 -0.88 7.00 15.39
C LEU A 137 -0.33 7.62 16.68
N ARG A 138 0.98 7.92 16.70
CA ARG A 138 1.67 8.49 17.87
C ARG A 138 1.43 9.98 18.04
N TYR A 139 1.46 10.78 16.98
CA TYR A 139 1.50 12.25 17.05
C TYR A 139 0.25 12.94 16.50
N GLY A 140 -0.62 12.23 15.77
CA GLY A 140 -1.81 12.79 15.13
C GLY A 140 -2.92 13.27 16.07
N HIS A 141 -2.69 13.28 17.39
CA HIS A 141 -3.59 13.86 18.38
C HIS A 141 -3.16 15.27 18.82
N ILE A 142 -1.96 15.73 18.43
CA ILE A 142 -1.45 17.06 18.74
C ILE A 142 -2.05 18.04 17.73
N VAL A 143 -3.25 18.56 18.02
CA VAL A 143 -3.80 19.71 17.30
C VAL A 143 -3.05 20.93 17.81
N ILE A 144 -2.08 21.44 17.04
CA ILE A 144 -1.53 22.77 17.31
C ILE A 144 -2.66 23.75 16.99
N PRO A 145 -3.16 24.54 17.97
CA PRO A 145 -4.15 25.55 17.68
C PRO A 145 -3.58 26.45 16.59
N LYS A 146 -4.30 26.63 15.47
CA LYS A 146 -3.99 27.72 14.56
C LYS A 146 -4.17 28.99 15.40
N THR A 147 -3.08 29.60 15.83
CA THR A 147 -3.11 30.91 16.44
C THR A 147 -3.80 31.81 15.42
N VAL A 148 -4.99 32.28 15.78
CA VAL A 148 -5.71 33.31 15.03
C VAL A 148 -4.76 34.50 14.97
N VAL A 149 -4.12 34.69 13.81
CA VAL A 149 -3.44 35.95 13.51
C VAL A 149 -4.57 36.92 13.21
N SER A 150 -4.88 37.73 14.21
CA SER A 150 -5.77 38.90 14.15
C SER A 150 -5.23 39.95 13.19
#